data_AF-C7GHX7-F1
#
_entry.id   AF-C7GHX7-F1
#
_cell.length_a   1.000
_cell.length_b   1.000
_cell.length_c   1.000
_cell.angle_alpha   90.00
_cell.angle_beta   90.00
_cell.angle_gamma   90.00
#
_symmetry.space_group_name_H-M   'P 1'
#
loop_
_entity.id
_entity.type
_entity.pdbx_description
1 polymer ?
#
loop_
_entity_poly.entity_id
_entity_poly.type
_entity_poly.pdbx_seq_one_letter_code
_entity_poly.pdbx_strand_id
1 'polypeptide(L)'
;MQVAIIEFARHVCGFHDAHSVELDPNTTHPVIALMPDQNGVEDIGGTLRLGSYPCVLDPTSKARELYGSEEIHERHRHRYEVNNDFRAALTEGGMKLCGTSPDGRIVEMIEIPDHPWFLATQAHPEFKSRPNRPHPLFKGFVEAAVKNSMK
;
A
#
# COMPACT_ATOMS: atom_id res chain seq x y z
N MET A 1 -3.80 1.63 3.78
CA MET A 1 -3.71 1.24 2.35
C MET A 1 -4.88 0.39 1.87
N GLN A 2 -5.21 -0.71 2.54
CA GLN A 2 -6.25 -1.66 2.09
C GLN A 2 -7.60 -1.01 1.73
N VAL A 3 -8.14 -0.15 2.59
CA VAL A 3 -9.42 0.54 2.33
C VAL A 3 -9.36 1.44 1.09
N ALA A 4 -8.22 2.08 0.82
CA ALA A 4 -8.05 2.88 -0.39
C ALA A 4 -8.12 2.03 -1.66
N ILE A 5 -7.60 0.80 -1.63
CA ILE A 5 -7.69 -0.14 -2.75
C ILE A 5 -9.14 -0.62 -2.93
N ILE A 6 -9.83 -0.92 -1.83
CA ILE A 6 -11.24 -1.32 -1.86
C ILE A 6 -12.10 -0.21 -2.49
N GLU A 7 -11.93 1.04 -2.05
CA GLU A 7 -12.66 2.19 -2.59
C GLU A 7 -12.37 2.40 -4.08
N PHE A 8 -11.08 2.41 -4.45
CA PHE A 8 -10.67 2.58 -5.85
C PHE A 8 -11.21 1.47 -6.75
N ALA A 9 -11.13 0.22 -6.31
CA ALA A 9 -11.67 -0.92 -7.05
C ALA A 9 -13.18 -0.79 -7.30
N ARG A 10 -13.94 -0.32 -6.32
CA ARG A 10 -15.40 -0.12 -6.43
C ARG A 10 -15.77 1.01 -7.37
N HIS A 11 -15.06 2.12 -7.29
CA HIS A 11 -15.49 3.38 -7.91
C HIS A 11 -14.76 3.70 -9.22
N VAL A 12 -13.55 3.18 -9.42
CA VAL A 12 -12.75 3.39 -10.64
C VAL A 12 -12.74 2.13 -11.50
N CYS A 13 -12.49 0.95 -10.91
CA CYS A 13 -12.42 -0.30 -11.67
C CYS A 13 -13.79 -0.95 -11.92
N GLY A 14 -14.87 -0.48 -11.26
CA GLY A 14 -16.23 -1.02 -11.42
C GLY A 14 -16.51 -2.32 -10.67
N PHE A 15 -15.63 -2.75 -9.76
CA PHE A 15 -15.81 -3.94 -8.92
C PHE A 15 -16.66 -3.59 -7.69
N HIS A 16 -17.97 -3.41 -7.89
CA HIS A 16 -18.85 -2.81 -6.89
C HIS A 16 -18.92 -3.52 -5.53
N ASP A 17 -18.73 -4.84 -5.48
CA ASP A 17 -18.68 -5.63 -4.25
C ASP A 17 -17.24 -5.89 -3.76
N ALA A 18 -16.22 -5.27 -4.36
CA ALA A 18 -14.83 -5.50 -3.98
C ALA A 18 -14.62 -5.29 -2.48
N HIS A 19 -13.95 -6.23 -1.83
CA HIS A 19 -13.73 -6.18 -0.39
C HIS A 19 -12.43 -6.89 0.03
N SER A 20 -12.06 -6.69 1.29
CA SER A 20 -11.18 -7.62 2.02
C SER A 20 -11.94 -8.86 2.44
N VAL A 21 -11.35 -10.04 2.18
CA VAL A 21 -11.85 -11.34 2.68
C VAL A 21 -11.85 -11.44 4.21
N GLU A 22 -11.09 -10.58 4.90
CA GLU A 22 -11.11 -10.48 6.36
C GLU A 22 -12.49 -10.05 6.88
N LEU A 23 -13.16 -9.17 6.13
CA LEU A 23 -14.37 -8.48 6.56
C LEU A 23 -15.61 -8.98 5.82
N ASP A 24 -15.46 -9.32 4.55
CA ASP A 24 -16.51 -9.94 3.74
C ASP A 24 -15.94 -11.12 2.96
N PRO A 25 -15.97 -12.34 3.51
CA PRO A 25 -15.49 -13.54 2.85
C PRO A 25 -16.29 -13.93 1.60
N ASN A 26 -17.49 -13.35 1.40
CA ASN A 26 -18.37 -13.71 0.29
C ASN A 26 -18.22 -12.78 -0.93
N THR A 27 -17.35 -11.77 -0.85
CA THR A 27 -17.06 -10.88 -1.99
C THR A 27 -16.61 -11.70 -3.21
N THR A 28 -17.14 -11.36 -4.38
CA THR A 28 -16.70 -11.95 -5.65
C THR A 28 -15.44 -11.27 -6.19
N HIS A 29 -15.06 -10.11 -5.63
CA HIS A 29 -13.84 -9.38 -5.98
C HIS A 29 -12.95 -9.17 -4.73
N PRO A 30 -12.25 -10.22 -4.25
CA PRO A 30 -11.40 -10.18 -3.06
C PRO A 30 -10.09 -9.44 -3.36
N VAL A 31 -10.14 -8.10 -3.45
CA VAL A 31 -8.99 -7.25 -3.77
C VAL A 31 -7.95 -7.20 -2.65
N ILE A 32 -8.36 -7.50 -1.41
CA ILE A 32 -7.48 -7.70 -0.26
C ILE A 32 -7.68 -9.12 0.27
N ALA A 33 -6.63 -9.92 0.28
CA ALA A 33 -6.68 -11.33 0.61
C ALA A 33 -5.40 -11.80 1.30
N LEU A 34 -5.42 -13.01 1.89
CA LEU A 34 -4.17 -13.69 2.21
C LEU A 34 -3.44 -14.02 0.90
N MET A 35 -2.12 -14.13 0.96
CA MET A 35 -1.36 -14.55 -0.22
C MET A 35 -1.80 -15.97 -0.66
N PRO A 36 -1.76 -16.32 -1.96
CA PRO A 36 -2.23 -17.62 -2.43
C PRO A 36 -1.54 -18.83 -1.77
N ASP A 37 -0.27 -18.69 -1.39
CA ASP A 37 0.50 -19.68 -0.63
C ASP A 37 0.09 -19.80 0.85
N GLN A 38 -0.80 -18.92 1.31
CA GLN A 38 -1.38 -18.87 2.65
C GLN A 38 -2.90 -19.12 2.66
N ASN A 39 -3.50 -19.40 1.49
CA ASN A 39 -4.93 -19.73 1.39
C ASN A 39 -5.18 -21.14 1.94
N GLY A 40 -6.16 -21.26 2.85
CA GLY A 40 -6.51 -22.52 3.52
C GLY A 40 -5.68 -22.84 4.77
N VAL A 41 -4.85 -21.90 5.25
CA VAL A 41 -4.12 -22.07 6.51
C VAL A 41 -5.09 -21.90 7.69
N GLU A 42 -5.36 -23.00 8.41
CA GLU A 42 -6.19 -23.00 9.63
C GLU A 42 -5.52 -22.23 10.78
N ASP A 43 -4.18 -22.19 10.82
CA ASP A 43 -3.38 -21.40 11.76
C ASP A 43 -2.94 -20.05 11.15
N ILE A 44 -3.80 -19.05 11.28
CA ILE A 44 -3.57 -17.66 10.87
C ILE A 44 -2.34 -17.03 11.59
N GLY A 45 -1.76 -17.69 12.60
CA GLY A 45 -0.50 -17.29 13.23
C GLY A 45 0.66 -17.24 12.23
N GLY A 46 0.72 -18.18 11.28
CA GLY A 46 1.80 -18.30 10.29
C GLY A 46 1.79 -17.24 9.18
N THR A 47 0.68 -16.50 9.03
CA THR A 47 0.51 -15.50 7.95
C THR A 47 0.92 -14.09 8.38
N LEU A 48 1.21 -13.88 9.67
CA LEU A 48 1.56 -12.57 10.20
C LEU A 48 2.93 -12.09 9.69
N ARG A 49 2.92 -10.98 8.95
CA ARG A 49 4.12 -10.19 8.69
C ARG A 49 4.36 -9.25 9.86
N LEU A 50 5.40 -9.55 10.64
CA LEU A 50 5.78 -8.78 11.83
C LEU A 50 7.28 -8.48 11.81
N GLY A 51 7.62 -7.19 11.73
CA GLY A 51 9.01 -6.75 11.78
C GLY A 51 9.38 -5.85 10.62
N SER A 52 10.68 -5.78 10.32
CA SER A 52 11.22 -4.92 9.26
C SER A 52 11.28 -5.69 7.95
N TYR A 53 10.67 -5.17 6.89
CA TYR A 53 10.68 -5.78 5.56
C TYR A 53 11.19 -4.80 4.49
N PRO A 54 11.87 -5.29 3.45
CA PRO A 54 12.32 -4.47 2.34
C PRO A 54 11.15 -4.08 1.42
N CYS A 55 11.23 -2.89 0.86
CA CYS A 55 10.32 -2.37 -0.16
C CYS A 55 11.16 -1.63 -1.22
N VAL A 56 11.01 -2.05 -2.48
CA VAL A 56 11.67 -1.46 -3.64
C VAL A 56 10.70 -0.44 -4.25
N LEU A 57 11.16 0.81 -4.39
CA LEU A 57 10.37 1.94 -4.82
C LEU A 57 10.58 2.22 -6.31
N ASP A 58 9.48 2.49 -7.02
CA ASP A 58 9.50 2.92 -8.42
C ASP A 58 10.30 4.24 -8.55
N PRO A 59 11.21 4.36 -9.54
CA PRO A 59 12.10 5.52 -9.69
C PRO A 59 11.37 6.84 -9.95
N THR A 60 10.14 6.77 -10.42
CA THR A 60 9.27 7.89 -10.76
C THR A 60 8.15 8.09 -9.73
N SER A 61 8.25 7.46 -8.56
CA SER A 61 7.29 7.61 -7.47
C SER A 61 7.62 8.79 -6.55
N LYS A 62 6.56 9.36 -5.97
CA LYS A 62 6.69 10.35 -4.89
C LYS A 62 7.35 9.72 -3.67
N ALA A 63 7.05 8.44 -3.39
CA ALA A 63 7.74 7.68 -2.35
C ALA A 63 9.26 7.72 -2.54
N ARG A 64 9.78 7.41 -3.74
CA ARG A 64 11.24 7.43 -3.96
C ARG A 64 11.85 8.81 -3.83
N GLU A 65 11.16 9.85 -4.30
CA GLU A 65 11.58 11.24 -4.09
C GLU A 65 11.76 11.56 -2.60
N LEU A 66 10.75 11.23 -1.78
CA LEU A 66 10.74 11.52 -0.35
C LEU A 66 11.81 10.73 0.42
N TYR A 67 11.95 9.44 0.10
CA TYR A 67 12.90 8.57 0.80
C TYR A 67 14.35 8.76 0.33
N GLY A 68 14.57 9.16 -0.93
CA GLY A 68 15.89 9.28 -1.53
C GLY A 68 16.63 7.96 -1.77
N SER A 69 16.00 6.80 -1.47
CA SER A 69 16.59 5.45 -1.61
C SER A 69 15.70 4.55 -2.46
N GLU A 70 16.32 3.62 -3.21
CA GLU A 70 15.60 2.68 -4.09
C GLU A 70 14.90 1.63 -3.27
N GLU A 71 15.69 1.02 -2.38
CA GLU A 71 15.25 0.05 -1.43
C GLU A 71 15.18 0.72 -0.06
N ILE A 72 14.04 0.56 0.59
CA ILE A 72 13.79 1.01 1.94
C ILE A 72 13.41 -0.19 2.80
N HIS A 73 13.51 -0.03 4.12
CA HIS A 73 13.06 -1.05 5.06
C HIS A 73 12.06 -0.45 6.03
N GLU A 74 10.85 -0.96 6.08
CA GLU A 74 9.78 -0.43 6.92
C GLU A 74 9.21 -1.49 7.86
N ARG A 75 8.51 -1.05 8.92
CA ARG A 75 7.95 -1.96 9.92
C ARG A 75 6.51 -2.34 9.57
N HIS A 76 6.23 -3.63 9.58
CA HIS A 76 4.92 -4.19 9.26
C HIS A 76 4.35 -4.94 10.46
N ARG A 77 3.02 -4.93 10.57
CA ARG A 77 2.25 -5.75 11.49
C ARG A 77 0.86 -5.99 10.91
N HIS A 78 0.78 -6.86 9.91
CA HIS A 78 -0.48 -7.18 9.24
C HIS A 78 -0.42 -8.59 8.62
N ARG A 79 -1.54 -9.05 8.05
CA ARG A 79 -1.68 -10.41 7.47
C ARG A 79 -2.18 -10.38 6.03
N TYR A 80 -3.09 -9.46 5.74
CA TYR A 80 -3.79 -9.42 4.46
C TYR A 80 -3.09 -8.47 3.49
N GLU A 81 -2.92 -8.97 2.29
CA GLU A 81 -2.18 -8.34 1.19
C GLU A 81 -3.11 -7.94 0.05
N VAL A 82 -2.56 -7.16 -0.88
CA VAL A 82 -3.25 -6.91 -2.15
C VAL A 82 -3.27 -8.19 -2.96
N ASN A 83 -4.46 -8.61 -3.40
CA ASN A 83 -4.58 -9.78 -4.26
C ASN A 83 -3.96 -9.48 -5.64
N ASN A 84 -2.98 -10.28 -6.02
CA ASN A 84 -2.19 -10.07 -7.24
C ASN A 84 -3.03 -10.15 -8.51
N ASP A 85 -4.14 -10.90 -8.50
CA ASP A 85 -5.06 -11.04 -9.64
C ASP A 85 -5.70 -9.71 -10.04
N PHE A 86 -5.78 -8.75 -9.11
CA PHE A 86 -6.42 -7.44 -9.33
C PHE A 86 -5.42 -6.33 -9.68
N ARG A 87 -4.11 -6.59 -9.64
CA ARG A 87 -3.09 -5.56 -9.87
C ARG A 87 -3.23 -4.89 -11.24
N ALA A 88 -3.45 -5.69 -12.28
CA ALA A 88 -3.57 -5.17 -13.64
C ALA A 88 -4.71 -4.17 -13.73
N ALA A 89 -5.91 -4.54 -13.25
CA ALA A 89 -7.07 -3.67 -13.22
C ALA A 89 -6.86 -2.39 -12.39
N LEU A 90 -6.17 -2.47 -11.24
CA LEU A 90 -5.81 -1.29 -10.45
C LEU A 90 -4.88 -0.36 -11.24
N THR A 91 -3.84 -0.91 -11.88
CA THR A 91 -2.88 -0.12 -12.66
C THR A 91 -3.48 0.48 -13.93
N GLU A 92 -4.31 -0.27 -14.64
CA GLU A 92 -5.04 0.20 -15.82
C GLU A 92 -6.05 1.29 -15.46
N GLY A 93 -6.63 1.23 -14.25
CA GLY A 93 -7.47 2.28 -13.70
C GLY A 93 -6.70 3.56 -13.29
N GLY A 94 -5.37 3.54 -13.34
CA GLY A 94 -4.51 4.69 -13.02
C GLY A 94 -3.88 4.67 -11.63
N MET A 95 -4.06 3.62 -10.83
CA MET A 95 -3.34 3.46 -9.57
C MET A 95 -1.89 3.05 -9.83
N LYS A 96 -0.94 3.70 -9.18
CA LYS A 96 0.47 3.30 -9.23
C LYS A 96 0.82 2.42 -8.05
N LEU A 97 1.27 1.19 -8.30
CA LEU A 97 1.83 0.30 -7.27
C LEU A 97 3.30 0.69 -7.05
N CYS A 98 3.52 1.80 -6.34
CA CYS A 98 4.81 2.49 -6.31
C CYS A 98 5.87 1.84 -5.42
N GLY A 99 5.50 0.87 -4.59
CA GLY A 99 6.45 0.11 -3.78
C GLY A 99 6.05 -1.36 -3.69
N THR A 100 7.00 -2.27 -3.91
CA THR A 100 6.78 -3.71 -3.84
C THR A 100 7.86 -4.42 -3.04
N SER A 101 7.60 -5.65 -2.59
CA SER A 101 8.65 -6.54 -2.11
C SER A 101 9.72 -6.77 -3.21
N PRO A 102 10.96 -7.17 -2.85
CA PRO A 102 12.03 -7.38 -3.83
C PRO A 102 11.73 -8.44 -4.90
N ASP A 103 10.90 -9.43 -4.58
CA ASP A 103 10.41 -10.44 -5.51
C ASP A 103 9.21 -9.98 -6.35
N GLY A 104 8.74 -8.73 -6.14
CA GLY A 104 7.59 -8.12 -6.80
C GLY A 104 6.24 -8.68 -6.36
N ARG A 105 6.18 -9.67 -5.45
CA ARG A 105 4.96 -10.42 -5.12
C ARG A 105 4.01 -9.70 -4.16
N ILE A 106 4.48 -8.72 -3.40
CA ILE A 106 3.69 -7.97 -2.43
C ILE A 106 3.67 -6.49 -2.81
N VAL A 107 2.50 -5.85 -2.72
CA VAL A 107 2.35 -4.40 -2.87
C VAL A 107 2.48 -3.77 -1.49
N GLU A 108 3.48 -2.92 -1.31
CA GLU A 108 3.80 -2.29 -0.03
C GLU A 108 3.33 -0.83 0.04
N MET A 109 3.27 -0.16 -1.13
CA MET A 109 2.88 1.24 -1.28
C MET A 109 2.12 1.47 -2.59
N ILE A 110 1.17 2.40 -2.54
CA ILE A 110 0.39 2.86 -3.69
C ILE A 110 0.32 4.38 -3.75
N GLU A 111 0.17 4.91 -4.96
CA GLU A 111 -0.05 6.33 -5.29
C GLU A 111 -1.19 6.48 -6.30
N ILE A 112 -1.84 7.65 -6.31
CA ILE A 112 -2.70 8.09 -7.42
C ILE A 112 -1.99 9.29 -8.07
N PRO A 113 -1.37 9.12 -9.25
CA PRO A 113 -0.54 10.17 -9.86
C PRO A 113 -1.26 11.49 -10.10
N ASP A 114 -2.54 11.45 -10.46
CA ASP A 114 -3.34 12.64 -10.77
C ASP A 114 -3.80 13.42 -9.52
N HIS A 115 -3.56 12.88 -8.31
CA HIS A 115 -3.93 13.54 -7.07
C HIS A 115 -2.76 14.36 -6.48
N PRO A 116 -2.98 15.60 -6.00
CA PRO A 116 -1.92 16.47 -5.47
C PRO A 116 -1.07 15.80 -4.38
N TRP A 117 -1.72 15.05 -3.49
CA TRP A 117 -1.06 14.21 -2.50
C TRP A 117 -1.88 12.95 -2.21
N PHE A 118 -1.53 11.83 -2.84
CA PHE A 118 -2.06 10.52 -2.47
C PHE A 118 -0.92 9.52 -2.41
N LEU A 119 -0.65 9.02 -1.22
CA LEU A 119 0.31 7.96 -0.95
C LEU A 119 -0.24 7.14 0.21
N ALA A 120 -0.33 5.82 0.03
CA ALA A 120 -0.72 4.91 1.10
C ALA A 120 0.26 3.75 1.19
N THR A 121 0.60 3.35 2.41
CA THR A 121 1.45 2.20 2.69
C THR A 121 0.76 1.25 3.66
N GLN A 122 1.13 -0.03 3.61
CA GLN A 122 0.81 -1.00 4.65
C GLN A 122 1.73 -0.94 5.87
N ALA A 123 2.90 -0.33 5.74
CA ALA A 123 3.84 -0.23 6.83
C ALA A 123 3.36 0.74 7.92
N HIS A 124 4.15 0.82 8.98
CA HIS A 124 3.98 1.72 10.13
C HIS A 124 5.12 2.75 10.22
N PRO A 125 5.10 3.81 9.39
CA PRO A 125 6.07 4.90 9.40
C PRO A 125 6.31 5.55 10.77
N GLU A 126 5.29 5.54 11.62
CA GLU A 126 5.31 6.09 12.98
C GLU A 126 6.44 5.51 13.84
N PHE A 127 6.77 4.23 13.67
CA PHE A 127 7.81 3.60 14.50
C PHE A 127 9.23 4.05 14.13
N LYS A 128 9.43 4.61 12.93
CA LYS A 128 10.73 5.10 12.45
C LYS A 128 10.88 6.62 12.54
N SER A 129 9.79 7.36 12.80
CA SER A 129 9.85 8.80 13.04
C SER A 129 10.59 9.13 14.35
N ARG A 130 11.33 10.23 14.39
CA ARG A 130 12.02 10.77 15.58
C ARG A 130 11.80 12.28 15.68
N PRO A 131 11.85 12.89 16.88
CA PRO A 131 11.63 14.34 17.03
C PRO A 131 12.56 15.22 16.18
N ASN A 132 13.83 14.82 16.05
CA ASN A 132 14.85 15.53 15.26
C ASN A 132 15.01 14.99 13.83
N ARG A 133 14.25 13.95 13.47
CA ARG A 133 14.29 13.31 12.15
C ARG A 133 12.90 12.75 11.85
N PRO A 134 11.94 13.61 11.45
CA PRO A 134 10.60 13.16 11.12
C PRO A 134 10.67 12.18 9.96
N HIS A 135 9.77 11.21 9.97
CA HIS A 135 9.67 10.25 8.88
C HIS A 135 9.36 10.96 7.55
N PRO A 136 10.02 10.61 6.42
CA PRO A 136 9.86 11.32 5.15
C PRO A 136 8.41 11.46 4.68
N LEU A 137 7.60 10.40 4.82
CA LEU A 137 6.19 10.45 4.42
C LEU A 137 5.35 11.47 5.21
N PHE A 138 5.60 11.63 6.52
CA PHE A 138 4.87 12.62 7.33
C PHE A 138 5.35 14.04 7.03
N LYS A 139 6.67 14.22 6.91
CA LYS A 139 7.24 15.51 6.51
C LYS A 139 6.67 15.95 5.16
N GLY A 140 6.72 15.07 4.17
CA GLY A 140 6.21 15.34 2.83
C GLY A 140 4.70 15.64 2.81
N PHE A 141 3.90 14.94 3.63
CA PHE A 141 2.47 15.23 3.73
C PHE A 141 2.20 16.65 4.24
N VAL A 142 2.92 17.08 5.28
CA VAL A 142 2.80 18.45 5.81
C VAL A 142 3.25 19.48 4.78
N GLU A 143 4.37 19.25 4.09
CA GLU A 143 4.86 20.12 3.02
C GLU A 143 3.83 20.24 1.88
N ALA A 144 3.22 19.13 1.48
CA ALA A 144 2.16 19.12 0.47
C ALA A 144 0.90 19.84 0.94
N ALA A 145 0.52 19.70 2.21
CA ALA A 145 -0.62 20.41 2.79
C ALA A 145 -0.40 21.93 2.75
N VAL A 146 0.77 22.41 3.20
CA VAL A 146 1.15 23.83 3.16
C VAL A 146 1.16 24.36 1.72
N LYS A 147 1.74 23.61 0.79
CA LYS A 147 1.78 24.00 -0.62
C LYS A 147 0.39 24.11 -1.24
N ASN A 148 -0.54 23.22 -0.88
CA ASN A 148 -1.91 23.26 -1.40
C ASN A 148 -2.79 24.31 -0.70
N SER A 149 -2.50 24.71 0.54
CA SER A 149 -3.23 25.81 1.19
C SER A 149 -2.88 27.20 0.65
N MET A 150 -1.79 27.31 -0.10
CA MET A 150 -1.32 28.56 -0.72
C MET A 150 -1.76 28.73 -2.18
N LYS A 151 -2.47 27.74 -2.74
CA LYS A 151 -3.09 27.82 -4.07
C LYS A 151 -4.49 28.40 -3.97
#